data_AF-A0A9P4NFC0-F1
#
_entry.id   AF-A0A9P4NFC0-F1
#
_cell.length_a   1.000
_cell.length_b   1.000
_cell.length_c   1.000
_cell.angle_alpha   90.00
_cell.angle_beta   90.00
_cell.angle_gamma   90.00
#
_symmetry.space_group_name_H-M   'P 1'
#
loop_
_entity.id
_entity.type
_entity.pdbx_description
1 polymer ?
#
loop_
_entity_poly.entity_id
_entity_poly.type
_entity_poly.pdbx_seq_one_letter_code
_entity_poly.pdbx_strand_id
1 'polypeptide(L)'
;MGQYLDQRGVTATVMTVGGAVNTVYLRSRRSTHDVDFFLATPNAVEHTVVNEAARSAARNARSQRGQIGANWFNNATQLFMGPNIQAALAQGAIDQNAIVHQYRGSRGGIVVYAAPWAYAFCGKLNRLCETNYRPYDLDDAVSYLHQYLRSNRRRTVSAAEIKQWCRDFRKNVTDAILDQVNAQYDAVYGTQPISRP
;
A
#
# COMPACT_ATOMS: atom_id res chain seq x y z
N MET A 1 -3.58 -4.56 -18.26
CA MET A 1 -4.80 -4.51 -17.41
C MET A 1 -5.74 -3.40 -17.83
N GLY A 2 -5.33 -2.12 -17.79
CA GLY A 2 -6.21 -0.99 -18.12
C GLY A 2 -6.96 -1.11 -19.44
N GLN A 3 -6.27 -1.47 -20.53
CA GLN A 3 -6.90 -1.74 -21.83
C GLN A 3 -7.97 -2.84 -21.79
N TYR A 4 -7.75 -3.90 -21.01
CA TYR A 4 -8.72 -5.00 -20.87
C TYR A 4 -10.00 -4.50 -20.17
N LEU A 5 -9.84 -3.69 -19.12
CA LEU A 5 -10.96 -3.09 -18.40
C LEU A 5 -11.76 -2.14 -19.28
N ASP A 6 -11.07 -1.31 -20.07
CA ASP A 6 -11.68 -0.44 -21.08
C ASP A 6 -12.43 -1.24 -22.15
N GLN A 7 -11.87 -2.36 -22.62
CA GLN A 7 -12.53 -3.25 -23.57
C GLN A 7 -13.84 -3.83 -23.02
N ARG A 8 -13.92 -4.03 -21.71
CA ARG A 8 -15.08 -4.56 -20.98
C ARG A 8 -16.01 -3.47 -20.43
N GLY A 9 -15.71 -2.18 -20.63
CA GLY A 9 -16.51 -1.08 -20.10
C GLY A 9 -16.54 -0.99 -18.58
N VAL A 10 -15.49 -1.47 -17.90
CA VAL A 10 -15.40 -1.49 -16.43
C VAL A 10 -14.38 -0.46 -15.96
N THR A 11 -14.76 0.33 -14.95
CA THR A 11 -13.83 1.20 -14.22
C THR A 11 -13.55 0.59 -12.86
N ALA A 12 -12.29 0.34 -12.55
CA ALA A 12 -11.88 -0.20 -11.26
C ALA A 12 -11.10 0.83 -10.44
N THR A 13 -11.46 0.97 -9.17
CA THR A 13 -10.67 1.69 -8.17
C THR A 13 -10.04 0.69 -7.24
N VAL A 14 -8.71 0.69 -7.19
CA VAL A 14 -7.92 -0.30 -6.46
C VAL A 14 -6.97 0.37 -5.49
N MET A 15 -6.81 -0.20 -4.31
CA MET A 15 -5.88 0.30 -3.29
C MET A 15 -4.77 -0.71 -3.16
N THR A 16 -3.52 -0.24 -3.26
CA THR A 16 -2.32 -1.07 -3.16
C THR A 16 -1.46 -0.64 -1.99
N VAL A 17 -0.74 -1.59 -1.41
CA VAL A 17 0.16 -1.38 -0.28
C VAL A 17 1.49 -2.09 -0.55
N GLY A 18 2.54 -1.70 0.16
CA GLY A 18 3.81 -2.43 0.09
C GLY A 18 4.55 -2.21 -1.22
N GLY A 19 5.02 -3.30 -1.81
CA GLY A 19 6.05 -3.28 -2.85
C GLY A 19 5.72 -2.39 -4.05
N ALA A 20 4.47 -2.41 -4.54
CA ALA A 20 4.06 -1.58 -5.68
C ALA A 20 4.15 -0.08 -5.37
N VAL A 21 3.78 0.32 -4.14
CA VAL A 21 3.91 1.70 -3.68
C VAL A 21 5.38 2.09 -3.58
N ASN A 22 6.22 1.22 -3.00
CA ASN A 22 7.64 1.49 -2.81
C ASN A 22 8.42 1.54 -4.14
N THR A 23 8.00 0.82 -5.17
CA THR A 23 8.70 0.80 -6.46
C THR A 23 8.20 1.85 -7.42
N VAL A 24 6.87 1.97 -7.61
CA VAL A 24 6.30 2.82 -8.65
C VAL A 24 6.13 4.25 -8.16
N TYR A 25 5.58 4.44 -6.96
CA TYR A 25 5.24 5.76 -6.43
C TYR A 25 6.41 6.40 -5.66
N LEU A 26 6.93 5.72 -4.63
CA LEU A 26 8.00 6.25 -3.78
C LEU A 26 9.39 6.10 -4.40
N ARG A 27 9.56 5.11 -5.29
CA ARG A 27 10.85 4.72 -5.89
C ARG A 27 11.94 4.42 -4.85
N SER A 28 11.55 4.02 -3.64
CA SER A 28 12.47 3.59 -2.57
C SER A 28 13.03 2.18 -2.83
N ARG A 29 12.39 1.40 -3.70
CA ARG A 29 12.81 0.06 -4.10
C ARG A 29 12.95 -0.06 -5.62
N ARG A 30 13.92 -0.86 -6.07
CA ARG A 30 14.12 -1.16 -7.50
C ARG A 30 13.09 -2.13 -8.06
N SER A 31 12.60 -3.07 -7.26
CA SER A 31 11.65 -4.10 -7.70
C SER A 31 10.77 -4.63 -6.56
N THR A 32 9.64 -5.22 -6.96
CA THR A 32 8.72 -5.99 -6.13
C THR A 32 8.33 -7.26 -6.89
N HIS A 33 7.96 -8.32 -6.17
CA HIS A 33 7.55 -9.58 -6.78
C HIS A 33 6.08 -9.57 -7.21
N ASP A 34 5.28 -8.79 -6.50
CA ASP A 34 3.83 -8.72 -6.64
C ASP A 34 3.29 -7.34 -6.25
N VAL A 35 1.99 -7.19 -6.49
CA VAL A 35 1.14 -6.05 -6.20
C VAL A 35 0.02 -6.56 -5.31
N ASP A 36 0.14 -6.30 -4.01
CA ASP A 36 -0.93 -6.50 -3.04
C ASP A 36 -2.01 -5.45 -3.24
N PHE A 37 -3.27 -5.87 -3.29
CA PHE A 37 -4.39 -4.95 -3.42
C PHE A 37 -5.63 -5.32 -2.61
N PHE A 38 -6.51 -4.34 -2.46
CA PHE A 38 -7.90 -4.51 -2.03
C PHE A 38 -8.79 -3.52 -2.78
N LEU A 39 -10.10 -3.78 -2.80
CA LEU A 39 -11.11 -2.95 -3.47
C LEU A 39 -11.95 -2.19 -2.43
N ALA A 40 -12.56 -1.06 -2.81
CA ALA A 40 -13.35 -0.24 -1.86
C ALA A 40 -14.58 -0.99 -1.32
N THR A 41 -15.44 -1.36 -2.26
CA THR A 41 -16.75 -1.99 -2.06
C THR A 41 -17.04 -2.81 -3.31
N PRO A 42 -16.28 -3.88 -3.55
CA PRO A 42 -16.38 -4.56 -4.83
C PRO A 42 -17.71 -5.29 -4.92
N ASN A 43 -18.50 -4.95 -5.94
CA ASN A 43 -19.51 -5.89 -6.38
C ASN A 43 -18.81 -7.11 -7.04
N ALA A 44 -19.53 -8.23 -7.17
CA ALA A 44 -18.97 -9.47 -7.71
C ALA A 44 -18.38 -9.30 -9.13
N VAL A 45 -18.91 -8.36 -9.92
CA VAL A 45 -18.49 -8.10 -11.30
C VAL A 45 -17.12 -7.43 -11.32
N GLU A 46 -16.90 -6.38 -10.55
CA GLU A 46 -15.60 -5.69 -10.48
C GLU A 46 -14.48 -6.63 -10.03
N HIS A 47 -14.73 -7.44 -8.99
CA HIS A 47 -13.78 -8.45 -8.51
C HIS A 47 -13.41 -9.44 -9.63
N THR A 48 -14.41 -9.94 -10.35
CA THR A 48 -14.20 -10.92 -11.43
C THR A 48 -13.39 -10.32 -12.57
N VAL A 49 -13.81 -9.15 -13.07
CA VAL A 49 -13.18 -8.52 -14.25
C VAL A 49 -11.77 -8.02 -13.94
N VAL A 50 -11.49 -7.54 -12.72
CA VAL A 50 -10.12 -7.17 -12.30
C VAL A 50 -9.21 -8.40 -12.28
N ASN A 51 -9.67 -9.52 -11.74
CA ASN A 51 -8.90 -10.77 -11.73
C ASN A 51 -8.67 -11.32 -13.15
N GLU A 52 -9.67 -11.24 -14.03
CA GLU A 52 -9.54 -11.59 -15.44
C GLU A 52 -8.52 -10.69 -16.16
N ALA A 53 -8.56 -9.38 -15.90
CA ALA A 53 -7.62 -8.42 -16.46
C ALA A 53 -6.18 -8.70 -15.99
N ALA A 54 -5.98 -9.06 -14.72
CA ALA A 54 -4.68 -9.44 -14.16
C ALA A 54 -4.12 -10.70 -14.82
N ARG A 55 -4.96 -11.73 -15.01
CA ARG A 55 -4.60 -12.96 -15.71
C ARG A 55 -4.29 -12.72 -17.18
N SER A 56 -5.08 -11.89 -17.87
CA SER A 56 -4.83 -11.51 -19.26
C SER A 56 -3.51 -10.76 -19.39
N ALA A 57 -3.20 -9.83 -18.48
CA ALA A 57 -1.94 -9.12 -18.46
C ALA A 57 -0.76 -10.07 -18.22
N ALA A 58 -0.87 -11.02 -17.29
CA ALA A 58 0.17 -12.03 -17.06
C ALA A 58 0.45 -12.84 -18.33
N ARG A 59 -0.60 -13.33 -19.03
CA ARG A 59 -0.45 -14.06 -20.31
C ARG A 59 0.24 -13.23 -21.39
N ASN A 60 -0.13 -11.95 -21.53
CA ASN A 60 0.47 -11.06 -22.52
C ASN A 60 1.88 -10.61 -22.15
N ALA A 61 2.23 -10.53 -20.86
CA ALA A 61 3.58 -10.17 -20.43
C ALA A 61 4.59 -11.29 -20.70
N ARG A 62 4.15 -12.57 -20.62
CA ARG A 62 4.97 -13.73 -21.00
C ARG A 62 5.54 -13.61 -22.41
N SER A 63 4.87 -12.92 -23.33
CA SER A 63 5.33 -12.76 -24.71
C SER A 63 6.29 -11.59 -24.93
N GLN A 64 6.51 -10.71 -23.94
CA GLN A 64 7.25 -9.45 -24.18
C GLN A 64 8.45 -9.18 -23.25
N ARG A 65 8.44 -9.54 -21.96
CA ARG A 65 9.52 -9.11 -21.01
C ARG A 65 9.83 -10.08 -19.87
N GLY A 66 9.55 -11.37 -20.06
CA GLY A 66 9.70 -12.41 -19.03
C GLY A 66 8.38 -12.80 -18.38
N GLN A 67 8.40 -13.87 -17.59
CA GLN A 67 7.19 -14.48 -17.03
C GLN A 67 6.73 -13.73 -15.77
N ILE A 68 5.71 -12.88 -15.88
CA ILE A 68 5.00 -12.39 -14.69
C ILE A 68 4.19 -13.56 -14.11
N GLY A 69 4.39 -13.85 -12.82
CA GLY A 69 3.74 -14.97 -12.13
C GLY A 69 2.22 -14.83 -12.08
N ALA A 70 1.50 -15.94 -11.95
CA ALA A 70 0.02 -15.92 -11.95
C ALA A 70 -0.58 -15.09 -10.79
N ASN A 71 0.15 -14.94 -9.69
CA ASN A 71 -0.26 -14.23 -8.48
C ASN A 71 0.39 -12.85 -8.34
N TRP A 72 0.89 -12.27 -9.43
CA TRP A 72 1.55 -10.96 -9.39
C TRP A 72 0.64 -9.82 -8.95
N PHE A 73 -0.68 -9.98 -9.11
CA PHE A 73 -1.69 -9.03 -8.67
C PHE A 73 -2.62 -9.79 -7.73
N ASN A 74 -2.41 -9.63 -6.42
CA ASN A 74 -3.00 -10.49 -5.40
C ASN A 74 -3.91 -9.69 -4.47
N ASN A 75 -5.08 -10.23 -4.14
CA ASN A 75 -6.01 -9.64 -3.17
C ASN A 75 -5.94 -10.35 -1.80
N ALA A 76 -4.88 -11.11 -1.52
CA ALA A 76 -4.75 -11.86 -0.27
C ALA A 76 -4.76 -10.92 0.94
N THR A 77 -4.23 -9.71 0.77
CA THR A 77 -4.27 -8.64 1.77
C THR A 77 -5.70 -8.28 2.22
N GLN A 78 -6.71 -8.45 1.36
CA GLN A 78 -8.13 -8.23 1.69
C GLN A 78 -8.71 -9.27 2.68
N LEU A 79 -8.20 -10.51 2.67
CA LEU A 79 -8.72 -11.60 3.51
C LEU A 79 -8.53 -11.36 5.01
N PHE A 80 -7.56 -10.50 5.37
CA PHE A 80 -7.22 -10.18 6.76
C PHE A 80 -7.86 -8.88 7.23
N MET A 81 -8.69 -8.23 6.41
CA MET A 81 -9.37 -6.97 6.75
C MET A 81 -10.83 -7.21 7.08
N GLY A 82 -11.28 -6.69 8.23
CA GLY A 82 -12.70 -6.59 8.51
C GLY A 82 -13.38 -5.64 7.51
N PRO A 83 -14.63 -5.88 7.08
CA PRO A 83 -15.30 -5.05 6.06
C PRO A 83 -15.31 -3.55 6.36
N ASN A 84 -15.52 -3.17 7.62
CA ASN A 84 -15.51 -1.76 8.05
C ASN A 84 -14.13 -1.11 7.90
N ILE A 85 -13.05 -1.85 8.23
CA ILE A 85 -11.67 -1.37 8.06
C ILE A 85 -11.37 -1.20 6.58
N GLN A 86 -11.75 -2.17 5.74
CA GLN A 86 -11.54 -2.11 4.30
C GLN A 86 -12.20 -0.85 3.69
N ALA A 87 -13.46 -0.57 4.01
CA ALA A 87 -14.16 0.61 3.52
C ALA A 87 -13.53 1.92 4.02
N ALA A 88 -13.12 1.98 5.29
CA ALA A 88 -12.45 3.16 5.84
C ALA A 88 -11.08 3.41 5.20
N LEU A 89 -10.28 2.36 4.99
CA LEU A 89 -8.99 2.45 4.32
C LEU A 89 -9.14 2.84 2.85
N ALA A 90 -10.19 2.35 2.21
CA ALA A 90 -10.53 2.69 0.85
C ALA A 90 -10.84 4.18 0.70
N GLN A 91 -11.73 4.71 1.53
CA GLN A 91 -12.05 6.13 1.54
C GLN A 91 -10.81 6.97 1.88
N GLY A 92 -10.05 6.58 2.91
CA GLY A 92 -8.83 7.27 3.29
C GLY A 92 -7.75 7.28 2.18
N ALA A 93 -7.67 6.24 1.36
CA ALA A 93 -6.76 6.21 0.21
C ALA A 93 -7.18 7.20 -0.89
N ILE A 94 -8.49 7.30 -1.14
CA ILE A 94 -9.08 8.25 -2.09
C ILE A 94 -8.84 9.68 -1.60
N ASP A 95 -9.11 9.96 -0.33
CA ASP A 95 -8.92 11.29 0.28
C ASP A 95 -7.44 11.68 0.30
N GLN A 96 -6.53 10.74 0.58
CA GLN A 96 -5.08 10.93 0.49
C GLN A 96 -4.61 11.19 -0.95
N ASN A 97 -5.35 10.71 -1.95
CA ASN A 97 -5.14 10.94 -3.39
C ASN A 97 -3.70 10.64 -3.88
N ALA A 98 -3.05 9.62 -3.31
CA ALA A 98 -1.73 9.18 -3.73
C ALA A 98 -1.85 8.15 -4.87
N ILE A 99 -1.96 8.61 -6.12
CA ILE A 99 -2.14 7.74 -7.29
C ILE A 99 -0.81 7.08 -7.67
N VAL A 100 -0.74 5.75 -7.51
CA VAL A 100 0.40 4.90 -7.89
C VAL A 100 0.42 4.66 -9.40
N HIS A 101 -0.75 4.41 -9.99
CA HIS A 101 -0.89 4.20 -11.43
C HIS A 101 -2.31 4.55 -11.86
N GLN A 102 -2.45 5.04 -13.10
CA GLN A 102 -3.76 5.23 -13.70
C GLN A 102 -3.74 4.91 -15.19
N TYR A 103 -4.83 4.32 -15.66
CA TYR A 103 -5.16 4.19 -17.07
C TYR A 103 -6.63 4.56 -17.24
N ARG A 104 -6.91 5.51 -18.13
CA ARG A 104 -8.27 5.93 -18.49
C ARG A 104 -8.47 5.69 -19.97
N GLY A 105 -9.37 4.77 -20.31
CA GLY A 105 -9.85 4.56 -21.66
C GLY A 105 -11.15 5.30 -21.93
N SER A 106 -11.75 5.03 -23.09
CA SER A 106 -12.98 5.69 -23.53
C SER A 106 -14.25 5.12 -22.88
N ARG A 107 -14.20 3.88 -22.40
CA ARG A 107 -15.32 3.12 -21.82
C ARG A 107 -15.04 2.61 -20.42
N GLY A 108 -13.78 2.56 -20.00
CA GLY A 108 -13.40 2.07 -18.67
C GLY A 108 -11.94 2.37 -18.34
N GLY A 109 -11.43 1.74 -17.29
CA GLY A 109 -10.05 1.96 -16.86
C GLY A 109 -9.76 1.49 -15.45
N ILE A 110 -8.60 1.92 -14.94
CA ILE A 110 -8.17 1.62 -13.58
C ILE A 110 -7.48 2.83 -12.97
N VAL A 111 -7.79 3.11 -11.71
CA VAL A 111 -7.01 3.99 -10.85
C VAL A 111 -6.51 3.16 -9.68
N VAL A 112 -5.21 3.23 -9.42
CA VAL A 112 -4.53 2.53 -8.33
C VAL A 112 -4.05 3.57 -7.34
N TYR A 113 -4.66 3.61 -6.15
CA TYR A 113 -4.24 4.45 -5.03
C TYR A 113 -3.29 3.71 -4.11
N ALA A 114 -2.34 4.41 -3.50
CA ALA A 114 -1.63 3.91 -2.34
C ALA A 114 -2.59 3.87 -1.15
N ALA A 115 -2.56 2.79 -0.38
CA ALA A 115 -3.26 2.71 0.89
C ALA A 115 -2.83 3.86 1.83
N PRO A 116 -3.65 4.21 2.84
CA PRO A 116 -3.32 5.31 3.74
C PRO A 116 -1.93 5.14 4.38
N TRP A 117 -1.15 6.21 4.44
CA TRP A 117 0.25 6.15 4.91
C TRP A 117 0.35 5.58 6.33
N ALA A 118 -0.58 5.96 7.22
CA ALA A 118 -0.65 5.44 8.58
C ALA A 118 -0.89 3.92 8.63
N TYR A 119 -1.74 3.39 7.73
CA TYR A 119 -1.99 1.96 7.62
C TYR A 119 -0.77 1.21 7.09
N ALA A 120 -0.17 1.71 6.00
CA ALA A 120 1.04 1.12 5.43
C ALA A 120 2.20 1.12 6.44
N PHE A 121 2.34 2.22 7.21
CA PHE A 121 3.30 2.35 8.30
C PHE A 121 3.08 1.30 9.39
N CYS A 122 1.88 1.20 9.98
CA CYS A 122 1.56 0.18 10.98
C CYS A 122 1.74 -1.25 10.45
N GLY A 123 1.51 -1.50 9.15
CA GLY A 123 1.81 -2.78 8.52
C GLY A 123 3.30 -3.15 8.59
N LYS A 124 4.21 -2.17 8.48
CA LYS A 124 5.65 -2.40 8.64
C LYS A 124 6.06 -2.55 10.09
N LEU A 125 5.52 -1.73 10.99
CA LEU A 125 5.76 -1.87 12.43
C LEU A 125 5.35 -3.26 12.94
N ASN A 126 4.19 -3.77 12.49
CA ASN A 126 3.74 -5.10 12.83
C ASN A 126 4.72 -6.17 12.39
N ARG A 127 5.23 -6.10 11.15
CA ARG A 127 6.19 -7.07 10.64
C ARG A 127 7.53 -6.97 11.37
N LEU A 128 7.97 -5.78 11.76
CA LEU A 128 9.16 -5.60 12.61
C LEU A 128 8.99 -6.20 14.02
N CYS A 129 7.76 -6.43 14.49
CA CYS A 129 7.51 -7.22 15.71
C CYS A 129 7.65 -8.74 15.49
N GLU A 130 7.67 -9.22 14.25
CA GLU A 130 7.73 -10.64 13.91
C GLU A 130 9.19 -11.09 13.72
N THR A 131 9.46 -12.39 13.83
CA THR A 131 10.81 -12.95 13.68
C THR A 131 11.31 -13.01 12.23
N ASN A 132 10.42 -12.83 11.25
CA ASN A 132 10.67 -12.96 9.81
C ASN A 132 10.55 -11.62 9.06
N TYR A 133 10.80 -10.50 9.74
CA TYR A 133 10.85 -9.20 9.08
C TYR A 133 11.92 -9.18 7.97
N ARG A 134 11.71 -8.35 6.95
CA ARG A 134 12.60 -8.26 5.80
C ARG A 134 13.57 -7.08 6.00
N PRO A 135 14.78 -7.13 5.41
CA PRO A 135 15.79 -6.08 5.59
C PRO A 135 15.31 -4.66 5.27
N TYR A 136 14.36 -4.51 4.34
CA TYR A 136 13.82 -3.21 3.91
C TYR A 136 12.60 -2.74 4.70
N ASP A 137 12.10 -3.50 5.68
CA ASP A 137 10.86 -3.12 6.37
C ASP A 137 11.01 -1.85 7.21
N LEU A 138 12.18 -1.60 7.79
CA LEU A 138 12.47 -0.38 8.53
C LEU A 138 12.53 0.85 7.60
N ASP A 139 13.20 0.74 6.46
CA ASP A 139 13.28 1.80 5.46
C ASP A 139 11.92 2.13 4.84
N ASP A 140 11.11 1.11 4.57
CA ASP A 140 9.74 1.27 4.10
C ASP A 140 8.89 1.98 5.17
N ALA A 141 9.05 1.63 6.46
CA ALA A 141 8.33 2.29 7.56
C ALA A 141 8.69 3.79 7.64
N VAL A 142 9.97 4.12 7.58
CA VAL A 142 10.47 5.51 7.55
C VAL A 142 9.91 6.27 6.35
N SER A 143 9.86 5.65 5.18
CA SER A 143 9.31 6.26 3.97
C SER A 143 7.81 6.57 4.12
N TYR A 144 7.02 5.66 4.68
CA TYR A 144 5.59 5.89 4.91
C TYR A 144 5.34 6.96 5.96
N LEU A 145 6.10 6.97 7.06
CA LEU A 145 6.00 8.00 8.08
C LEU A 145 6.34 9.38 7.49
N HIS A 146 7.37 9.48 6.66
CA HIS A 146 7.73 10.72 5.98
C HIS A 146 6.59 11.24 5.10
N GLN A 147 5.94 10.35 4.34
CA GLN A 147 4.80 10.74 3.49
C GLN A 147 3.56 11.11 4.29
N TYR A 148 3.30 10.43 5.41
CA TYR A 148 2.25 10.83 6.35
C TYR A 148 2.48 12.26 6.86
N LEU A 149 3.68 12.55 7.37
CA LEU A 149 4.02 13.86 7.90
C LEU A 149 3.90 14.96 6.84
N ARG A 150 4.45 14.73 5.63
CA ARG A 150 4.38 15.70 4.53
C ARG A 150 2.95 15.97 4.07
N SER A 151 2.15 14.93 3.84
CA SER A 151 0.76 15.07 3.38
C SER A 151 -0.12 15.81 4.39
N ASN A 152 0.17 15.63 5.68
CA ASN A 152 -0.57 16.29 6.77
C ASN A 152 0.06 17.62 7.21
N ARG A 153 1.14 18.09 6.55
CA ARG A 153 1.90 19.31 6.92
C ARG A 153 2.37 19.31 8.37
N ARG A 154 2.73 18.13 8.89
CA ARG A 154 3.24 17.92 10.24
C ARG A 154 4.75 17.71 10.21
N ARG A 155 5.42 18.09 11.29
CA ARG A 155 6.84 17.76 11.54
C ARG A 155 6.99 16.53 12.41
N THR A 156 6.06 16.33 13.33
CA THR A 156 6.09 15.23 14.29
C THR A 156 4.72 14.59 14.47
N VAL A 157 4.75 13.37 14.98
CA VAL A 157 3.60 12.59 15.44
C VAL A 157 3.94 11.99 16.81
N SER A 158 2.96 11.89 17.71
CA SER A 158 3.23 11.29 19.02
C SER A 158 3.26 9.76 18.95
N ALA A 159 4.08 9.14 19.80
CA ALA A 159 4.08 7.68 19.96
C ALA A 159 2.68 7.15 20.37
N ALA A 160 1.93 7.91 21.16
CA ALA A 160 0.56 7.57 21.55
C ALA A 160 -0.40 7.49 20.36
N GLU A 161 -0.29 8.45 19.43
CA GLU A 161 -1.08 8.50 18.20
C GLU A 161 -0.75 7.33 17.26
N ILE A 162 0.54 7.02 17.07
CA ILE A 162 0.95 5.85 16.27
C ILE A 162 0.40 4.56 16.86
N LYS A 163 0.54 4.38 18.18
CA LYS A 163 0.00 3.21 18.88
C LYS A 163 -1.53 3.12 18.73
N GLN A 164 -2.24 4.25 18.69
CA GLN A 164 -3.68 4.26 18.43
C GLN A 164 -3.99 3.77 17.02
N TRP A 165 -3.32 4.28 15.99
CA TRP A 165 -3.51 3.79 14.62
C TRP A 165 -3.29 2.29 14.51
N CYS A 166 -2.21 1.79 15.11
CA CYS A 166 -1.89 0.37 15.01
C CYS A 166 -2.93 -0.48 15.76
N ARG A 167 -3.47 -0.02 16.89
CA ARG A 167 -4.62 -0.68 17.53
C ARG A 167 -5.85 -0.72 16.62
N ASP A 168 -6.19 0.42 16.00
CA ASP A 168 -7.36 0.52 15.10
C ASP A 168 -7.24 -0.42 13.90
N PHE A 169 -6.01 -0.61 13.40
CA PHE A 169 -5.70 -1.54 12.30
C PHE A 169 -5.38 -2.97 12.74
N ARG A 170 -5.50 -3.28 14.04
CA ARG A 170 -5.16 -4.59 14.64
C ARG A 170 -3.73 -5.03 14.32
N LYS A 171 -2.79 -4.11 14.51
CA LYS A 171 -1.35 -4.25 14.27
C LYS A 171 -0.59 -4.07 15.58
N ASN A 172 0.49 -4.83 15.73
CA ASN A 172 1.40 -4.73 16.86
C ASN A 172 2.45 -3.64 16.62
N VAL A 173 2.87 -3.00 17.71
CA VAL A 173 3.98 -2.06 17.75
C VAL A 173 4.53 -2.00 19.17
N THR A 174 5.84 -1.90 19.32
CA THR A 174 6.51 -1.73 20.62
C THR A 174 7.27 -0.41 20.65
N ASP A 175 7.58 0.08 21.86
CA ASP A 175 8.39 1.29 21.99
C ASP A 175 9.77 1.14 21.39
N ALA A 176 10.40 -0.03 21.55
CA ALA A 176 11.70 -0.33 20.94
C ALA A 176 11.68 -0.19 19.41
N ILE A 177 10.59 -0.59 18.74
CA ILE A 177 10.47 -0.42 17.28
C ILE A 177 10.29 1.05 16.92
N LEU A 178 9.53 1.82 17.70
CA LEU A 178 9.41 3.26 17.47
C LEU A 178 10.76 3.98 17.63
N ASP A 179 11.60 3.54 18.57
CA ASP A 179 12.97 4.08 18.70
C ASP A 179 13.83 3.74 17.49
N GLN A 180 13.74 2.52 16.96
CA GLN A 180 14.44 2.13 15.73
C GLN A 180 13.99 2.99 14.53
N VAL A 181 12.68 3.25 14.40
CA VAL A 181 12.15 4.13 13.35
C VAL A 181 12.66 5.56 13.51
N ASN A 182 12.68 6.11 14.73
CA ASN A 182 13.23 7.44 14.99
C ASN A 182 14.72 7.52 14.62
N ALA A 183 15.52 6.53 15.04
CA ALA A 183 16.95 6.48 14.72
C ALA A 183 17.19 6.39 13.21
N GLN A 184 16.44 5.53 12.50
CA GLN A 184 16.57 5.43 11.05
C GLN A 184 16.08 6.69 10.33
N TYR A 185 15.00 7.32 10.82
CA TYR A 185 14.51 8.56 10.23
C TYR A 185 15.52 9.70 10.40
N ASP A 186 16.19 9.79 11.56
CA ASP A 186 17.24 10.75 11.81
C ASP A 186 18.45 10.52 10.88
N ALA A 187 18.86 9.26 10.69
CA ALA A 187 19.92 8.92 9.73
C ALA A 187 19.60 9.33 8.29
N VAL A 188 18.32 9.29 7.88
CA VAL A 188 17.89 9.59 6.50
C VAL A 188 17.54 11.07 6.29
N TYR A 189 16.93 11.72 7.28
CA TYR A 189 16.33 13.06 7.16
C TYR A 189 16.84 14.07 8.19
N GLY A 190 17.71 13.68 9.14
CA GLY A 190 18.31 14.55 10.15
C GLY A 190 17.33 15.12 11.17
N THR A 191 16.21 14.42 11.43
CA THR A 191 15.19 14.84 12.40
C THR A 191 14.58 13.65 13.12
N GLN A 192 14.00 13.89 14.30
CA GLN A 192 13.25 12.89 15.07
C GLN A 192 11.73 13.09 14.91
N PRO A 193 11.05 12.28 14.09
CA PRO A 193 9.64 12.48 13.75
C PRO A 193 8.66 12.03 14.83
N ILE A 194 9.05 11.11 15.73
CA ILE A 194 8.17 10.53 16.74
C ILE A 194 8.47 11.18 18.08
N SER A 195 7.52 11.96 18.61
CA SER A 195 7.63 12.52 19.94
C SER A 195 7.22 11.50 21.01
N ARG A 196 8.04 11.38 22.05
CA ARG A 196 7.69 10.65 23.28
C ARG A 196 6.81 11.55 24.17
N PRO A 197 5.84 10.98 24.91
CA PRO A 197 5.26 11.68 26.05
C PRO A 197 6.30 11.91 27.15
#